data_AF-A0A3N6DER2-F1
#
_entry.id   AF-A0A3N6DER2-F1
#
_cell.length_a   1.000
_cell.length_b   1.000
_cell.length_c   1.000
_cell.angle_alpha   90.00
_cell.angle_beta   90.00
_cell.angle_gamma   90.00
#
_symmetry.space_group_name_H-M   'P 1'
#
loop_
_entity.id
_entity.type
_entity.pdbx_description
1 polymer ?
#
loop_
_entity_poly.entity_id
_entity_poly.type
_entity_poly.pdbx_seq_one_letter_code
_entity_poly.pdbx_strand_id
1 'polypeptide(L)'
;MIDYYAHVAVLEQLRAQVPVAGGGAGPAELAQLQEFADAAAAEEGAALVGLFTDHVLTHASADGTEADLLERAGDLWKTGKDLYEGIGEVRQVVEKALQTPDEPDAADSFNQAMARMVVLLRKAKKLSAGVRQLRKDLRPLKHLPPHPRQAGLPLSDWGYGDVFLARRQDAFTRTVFSRAGGDTTARALAFGVLASYAGNVTGSAYLAQGVGGPRRSHRFRNRLARNAVGGWCARQYTVAKPRELANKLRPLVPASDDATPSAVAQVLAQALSETYDPALTPPLPDIDLGLRRTMRQLELYDVIRRPPLPRPVVASIAVRVHTTAGGGLPETYDDQGFEYPHSDQGAAPGTVDEVSGADTTGQAGDNGGGCPWWAYTIIGTVVFLMCLGISCIVGLVASGSCKEGVSDFFDGLSGDDEPEQPTSVTGDALIAVAASPAGPQIAQRLFEVHTGLWQAADEAFNYLALVGLVPPDDLLLTSPLHRQFLSLPVRELHPLREEPAAEKTYAFDPVTAHENPPTRPSPYPPGADPSVFVEGAAPEQALNLLLQILRGEQRSENLDADADRGYRHRCWTTDPYGSVHDDPVPVQVLAYHET
;
A
#
# COMPACT_ATOMS: atom_id res chain seq x y z
N MET A 1 -12.66 -7.79 4.82
CA MET A 1 -11.46 -7.65 5.68
C MET A 1 -10.96 -6.21 5.72
N ILE A 2 -10.69 -5.65 6.91
CA ILE A 2 -10.08 -4.31 7.07
C ILE A 2 -8.54 -4.34 7.02
N ASP A 3 -7.91 -3.16 6.83
CA ASP A 3 -6.45 -3.02 6.77
C ASP A 3 -5.78 -3.12 8.15
N TYR A 4 -4.47 -3.41 8.19
CA TYR A 4 -3.65 -3.46 9.41
C TYR A 4 -3.79 -2.21 10.28
N TYR A 5 -3.78 -1.02 9.70
CA TYR A 5 -3.88 0.21 10.49
C TYR A 5 -5.27 0.42 11.08
N ALA A 6 -6.32 0.03 10.35
CA ALA A 6 -7.69 0.08 10.87
C ALA A 6 -7.87 -0.91 12.03
N HIS A 7 -7.30 -2.11 11.91
CA HIS A 7 -7.23 -3.09 12.99
C HIS A 7 -6.53 -2.53 14.23
N VAL A 8 -5.34 -1.93 14.07
CA VAL A 8 -4.59 -1.36 15.22
C VAL A 8 -5.38 -0.23 15.87
N ALA A 9 -6.02 0.64 15.08
CA ALA A 9 -6.87 1.69 15.62
C ALA A 9 -8.05 1.13 16.43
N VAL A 10 -8.72 0.07 15.95
CA VAL A 10 -9.80 -0.63 16.68
C VAL A 10 -9.30 -1.22 18.00
N LEU A 11 -8.12 -1.86 18.00
CA LEU A 11 -7.53 -2.41 19.23
C LEU A 11 -7.26 -1.32 20.27
N GLU A 12 -6.68 -0.19 19.85
CA GLU A 12 -6.39 0.92 20.75
C GLU A 12 -7.66 1.58 21.29
N GLN A 13 -8.69 1.77 20.46
CA GLN A 13 -9.99 2.28 20.92
C GLN A 13 -10.69 1.31 21.86
N LEU A 14 -10.62 -0.01 21.61
CA LEU A 14 -11.14 -1.01 22.53
C LEU A 14 -10.44 -0.94 23.90
N ARG A 15 -9.11 -0.85 23.93
CA ARG A 15 -8.33 -0.69 25.18
C ARG A 15 -8.75 0.58 25.93
N ALA A 16 -8.96 1.68 25.21
CA ALA A 16 -9.40 2.95 25.81
C ALA A 16 -10.81 2.88 26.39
N GLN A 17 -11.70 2.03 25.85
CA GLN A 17 -13.08 1.91 26.33
C GLN A 17 -13.26 0.93 27.50
N VAL A 18 -12.37 -0.05 27.68
CA VAL A 18 -12.45 -1.02 28.79
C VAL A 18 -12.61 -0.35 30.17
N PRO A 19 -11.82 0.68 30.55
CA PRO A 19 -11.94 1.32 31.87
C PRO A 19 -13.26 2.05 32.12
N VAL A 20 -13.97 2.44 31.04
CA VAL A 20 -15.19 3.24 31.10
C VAL A 20 -16.43 2.44 30.67
N ALA A 21 -16.31 1.12 30.53
CA ALA A 21 -17.40 0.23 30.16
C ALA A 21 -18.51 0.19 31.25
N GLY A 22 -19.36 1.20 31.30
CA GLY A 22 -20.41 1.38 32.32
C GLY A 22 -21.73 0.64 32.05
N GLY A 23 -21.81 -0.12 30.94
CA GLY A 23 -23.06 -0.69 30.42
C GLY A 23 -23.43 -2.06 31.00
N GLY A 24 -23.65 -2.15 32.31
CA GLY A 24 -24.26 -3.35 32.91
C GLY A 24 -23.30 -4.50 33.26
N ALA A 25 -22.00 -4.23 33.33
CA ALA A 25 -21.01 -5.17 33.85
C ALA A 25 -20.88 -5.07 35.38
N GLY A 26 -20.82 -6.22 36.08
CA GLY A 26 -20.52 -6.26 37.51
C GLY A 26 -19.04 -6.01 37.83
N PRO A 27 -18.65 -5.70 39.08
CA PRO A 27 -17.26 -5.43 39.43
C PRO A 27 -16.27 -6.55 39.06
N ALA A 28 -16.69 -7.82 39.16
CA ALA A 28 -15.88 -8.97 38.79
C ALA A 28 -15.70 -9.11 37.26
N GLU A 29 -16.68 -8.70 36.48
CA GLU A 29 -16.59 -8.69 35.02
C GLU A 29 -15.67 -7.54 34.57
N LEU A 30 -15.82 -6.36 35.16
CA LEU A 30 -14.92 -5.23 34.91
C LEU A 30 -13.45 -5.56 35.26
N ALA A 31 -13.21 -6.25 36.37
CA ALA A 31 -11.87 -6.71 36.72
C ALA A 31 -11.29 -7.67 35.66
N GLN A 32 -12.08 -8.64 35.19
CA GLN A 32 -11.65 -9.56 34.14
C GLN A 32 -11.43 -8.86 32.79
N LEU A 33 -12.31 -7.91 32.41
CA LEU A 33 -12.12 -7.08 31.23
C LEU A 33 -10.78 -6.33 31.30
N GLN A 34 -10.49 -5.71 32.45
CA GLN A 34 -9.24 -5.01 32.68
C GLN A 34 -8.04 -5.97 32.62
N GLU A 35 -8.14 -7.17 33.18
CA GLU A 35 -7.06 -8.18 33.09
C GLU A 35 -6.71 -8.55 31.65
N PHE A 36 -7.70 -8.69 30.76
CA PHE A 36 -7.43 -8.95 29.34
C PHE A 36 -6.80 -7.73 28.63
N ALA A 37 -7.28 -6.52 28.93
CA ALA A 37 -6.71 -5.29 28.38
C ALA A 37 -5.27 -5.05 28.85
N ASP A 38 -4.98 -5.32 30.13
CA ASP A 38 -3.64 -5.23 30.72
C ASP A 38 -2.71 -6.29 30.14
N ALA A 39 -3.19 -7.51 29.93
CA ALA A 39 -2.42 -8.55 29.25
C ALA A 39 -2.06 -8.14 27.82
N ALA A 40 -3.01 -7.59 27.06
CA ALA A 40 -2.76 -7.07 25.72
C ALA A 40 -1.75 -5.90 25.71
N ALA A 41 -1.74 -5.08 26.77
CA ALA A 41 -0.77 -4.01 26.96
C ALA A 41 0.64 -4.54 27.29
N ALA A 42 0.73 -5.59 28.09
CA ALA A 42 2.00 -6.19 28.51
C ALA A 42 2.66 -7.02 27.40
N GLU A 43 1.84 -7.75 26.62
CA GLU A 43 2.28 -8.67 25.56
C GLU A 43 1.78 -8.19 24.19
N GLU A 44 2.16 -6.96 23.81
CA GLU A 44 1.64 -6.30 22.59
C GLU A 44 1.84 -7.14 21.32
N GLY A 45 2.95 -7.89 21.22
CA GLY A 45 3.21 -8.78 20.09
C GLY A 45 2.13 -9.85 19.93
N ALA A 46 1.70 -10.47 21.04
CA ALA A 46 0.68 -11.51 21.02
C ALA A 46 -0.71 -10.94 20.72
N ALA A 47 -1.02 -9.77 21.25
CA ALA A 47 -2.22 -9.02 20.88
C ALA A 47 -2.26 -8.68 19.39
N LEU A 48 -1.12 -8.27 18.79
CA LEU A 48 -1.03 -8.02 17.35
C LEU A 48 -1.19 -9.30 16.51
N VAL A 49 -0.67 -10.44 16.95
CA VAL A 49 -0.93 -11.73 16.25
C VAL A 49 -2.42 -12.05 16.26
N GLY A 50 -3.09 -11.90 17.40
CA GLY A 50 -4.52 -12.12 17.51
C GLY A 50 -5.30 -11.17 16.62
N LEU A 51 -4.92 -9.89 16.64
CA LEU A 51 -5.52 -8.83 15.83
C LEU A 51 -5.42 -9.10 14.32
N PHE A 52 -4.27 -9.60 13.86
CA PHE A 52 -4.00 -9.87 12.45
C PHE A 52 -4.31 -11.32 12.04
N THR A 53 -5.10 -12.06 12.82
CA THR A 53 -5.40 -13.48 12.52
C THR A 53 -6.00 -13.65 11.12
N ASP A 54 -6.87 -12.76 10.69
CA ASP A 54 -7.44 -12.74 9.34
C ASP A 54 -6.38 -12.56 8.23
N HIS A 55 -5.43 -11.64 8.41
CA HIS A 55 -4.29 -11.46 7.51
C HIS A 55 -3.37 -12.67 7.51
N VAL A 56 -3.06 -13.22 8.69
CA VAL A 56 -2.22 -14.42 8.85
C VAL A 56 -2.83 -15.61 8.09
N LEU A 57 -4.13 -15.86 8.25
CA LEU A 57 -4.82 -16.94 7.55
C LEU A 57 -4.90 -16.71 6.04
N THR A 58 -5.12 -15.46 5.62
CA THR A 58 -5.09 -15.08 4.20
C THR A 58 -3.71 -15.36 3.59
N HIS A 59 -2.64 -14.93 4.25
CA HIS A 59 -1.26 -15.14 3.78
C HIS A 59 -0.80 -16.58 3.83
N ALA A 60 -1.27 -17.36 4.79
CA ALA A 60 -0.97 -18.78 4.89
C ALA A 60 -1.58 -19.58 3.73
N SER A 61 -2.76 -19.19 3.25
CA SER A 61 -3.44 -19.82 2.11
C SER A 61 -3.09 -19.21 0.74
N ALA A 62 -2.37 -18.08 0.71
CA ALA A 62 -2.03 -17.41 -0.53
C ALA A 62 -1.02 -18.21 -1.38
N ASP A 63 -1.16 -18.11 -2.70
CA ASP A 63 -0.26 -18.72 -3.69
C ASP A 63 1.14 -18.05 -3.75
N GLY A 64 1.29 -16.89 -3.11
CA GLY A 64 2.53 -16.10 -3.08
C GLY A 64 2.59 -15.00 -4.14
N THR A 65 1.63 -14.91 -5.07
CA THR A 65 1.67 -13.96 -6.19
C THR A 65 1.80 -12.50 -5.71
N GLU A 66 0.99 -12.08 -4.72
CA GLU A 66 1.07 -10.73 -4.17
C GLU A 66 2.41 -10.47 -3.45
N ALA A 67 2.89 -11.46 -2.68
CA ALA A 67 4.14 -11.35 -1.96
C ALA A 67 5.33 -11.19 -2.92
N ASP A 68 5.39 -12.00 -3.99
CA ASP A 68 6.44 -11.93 -5.00
C ASP A 68 6.42 -10.60 -5.77
N LEU A 69 5.23 -10.05 -6.05
CA LEU A 69 5.08 -8.74 -6.67
C LEU A 69 5.56 -7.62 -5.74
N LEU A 70 5.18 -7.68 -4.46
CA LEU A 70 5.57 -6.70 -3.45
C LEU A 70 7.06 -6.75 -3.14
N GLU A 71 7.67 -7.93 -3.10
CA GLU A 71 9.12 -8.10 -2.92
C GLU A 71 9.91 -7.51 -4.08
N ARG A 72 9.52 -7.84 -5.33
CA ARG A 72 10.13 -7.25 -6.52
C ARG A 72 9.96 -5.73 -6.54
N ALA A 73 8.80 -5.22 -6.15
CA ALA A 73 8.58 -3.79 -5.99
C ALA A 73 9.52 -3.19 -4.95
N GLY A 74 9.66 -3.82 -3.78
CA GLY A 74 10.57 -3.39 -2.72
C GLY A 74 12.04 -3.36 -3.13
N ASP A 75 12.51 -4.35 -3.90
CA ASP A 75 13.90 -4.39 -4.36
C ASP A 75 14.20 -3.37 -5.46
N LEU A 76 13.27 -3.15 -6.38
CA LEU A 76 13.35 -2.03 -7.33
C LEU A 76 13.31 -0.69 -6.59
N TRP A 77 12.50 -0.58 -5.53
CA TRP A 77 12.41 0.63 -4.72
C TRP A 77 13.72 0.97 -4.02
N LYS A 78 14.37 -0.02 -3.39
CA LYS A 78 15.70 0.15 -2.79
C LYS A 78 16.72 0.61 -3.82
N THR A 79 16.73 -0.04 -4.99
CA THR A 79 17.64 0.34 -6.09
C THR A 79 17.38 1.77 -6.59
N GLY A 80 16.11 2.15 -6.72
CA GLY A 80 15.71 3.51 -7.10
C GLY A 80 16.07 4.55 -6.04
N LYS A 81 15.91 4.22 -4.76
CA LYS A 81 16.32 5.07 -3.64
C LYS A 81 17.83 5.25 -3.59
N ASP A 82 18.62 4.19 -3.75
CA ASP A 82 20.09 4.27 -3.84
C ASP A 82 20.55 5.16 -5.00
N LEU A 83 19.83 5.10 -6.13
CA LEU A 83 20.07 5.98 -7.28
C LEU A 83 19.74 7.44 -6.95
N TYR A 84 18.57 7.68 -6.36
CA TYR A 84 18.11 9.00 -5.92
C TYR A 84 19.11 9.65 -4.95
N GLU A 85 19.46 8.95 -3.86
CA GLU A 85 20.42 9.40 -2.85
C GLU A 85 21.81 9.60 -3.46
N GLY A 86 22.26 8.68 -4.32
CA GLY A 86 23.54 8.79 -5.01
C GLY A 86 23.66 10.02 -5.92
N ILE A 87 22.60 10.36 -6.66
CA ILE A 87 22.57 11.60 -7.46
C ILE A 87 22.54 12.83 -6.56
N GLY A 88 21.78 12.80 -5.46
CA GLY A 88 21.77 13.87 -4.46
C GLY A 88 23.16 14.15 -3.88
N GLU A 89 23.93 13.10 -3.58
CA GLU A 89 25.31 13.20 -3.09
C GLU A 89 26.26 13.78 -4.16
N VAL A 90 26.21 13.27 -5.41
CA VAL A 90 27.01 13.83 -6.52
C VAL A 90 26.71 15.32 -6.68
N ARG A 91 25.43 15.68 -6.70
CA ARG A 91 25.00 17.06 -6.86
C ARG A 91 25.58 17.96 -5.77
N GLN A 92 25.51 17.54 -4.50
CA GLN A 92 26.07 18.30 -3.38
C GLN A 92 27.59 18.48 -3.50
N VAL A 93 28.32 17.45 -3.91
CA VAL A 93 29.78 17.53 -4.12
C VAL A 93 30.10 18.49 -5.26
N VAL A 94 29.39 18.40 -6.38
CA VAL A 94 29.57 19.30 -7.54
C VAL A 94 29.23 20.74 -7.18
N GLU A 95 28.11 20.99 -6.50
CA GLU A 95 27.73 22.32 -6.02
C GLU A 95 28.82 22.91 -5.11
N LYS A 96 29.36 22.12 -4.16
CA LYS A 96 30.44 22.55 -3.29
C LYS A 96 31.72 22.88 -4.08
N ALA A 97 32.16 21.97 -4.95
CA ALA A 97 33.36 22.14 -5.76
C ALA A 97 33.28 23.38 -6.68
N LEU A 98 32.08 23.75 -7.14
CA LEU A 98 31.86 24.95 -7.94
C LEU A 98 31.79 26.24 -7.09
N GLN A 99 31.45 26.14 -5.80
CA GLN A 99 31.45 27.28 -4.88
C GLN A 99 32.86 27.61 -4.36
N THR A 100 33.68 26.59 -4.12
CA THR A 100 35.05 26.72 -3.60
C THR A 100 36.05 25.93 -4.45
N PRO A 101 36.25 26.32 -5.73
CA PRO A 101 37.06 25.56 -6.68
C PRO A 101 38.57 25.57 -6.38
N ASP A 102 39.02 26.45 -5.50
CA ASP A 102 40.41 26.60 -5.05
C ASP A 102 40.75 25.77 -3.79
N GLU A 103 39.76 25.07 -3.19
CA GLU A 103 40.03 24.12 -2.11
C GLU A 103 40.96 22.99 -2.61
N PRO A 104 41.99 22.57 -1.84
CA PRO A 104 42.99 21.58 -2.27
C PRO A 104 42.41 20.29 -2.84
N ASP A 105 41.28 19.82 -2.32
CA ASP A 105 40.64 18.55 -2.70
C ASP A 105 39.43 18.74 -3.64
N ALA A 106 39.15 19.96 -4.11
CA ALA A 106 37.94 20.26 -4.89
C ALA A 106 37.91 19.51 -6.23
N ALA A 107 39.04 19.51 -6.96
CA ALA A 107 39.16 18.82 -8.24
C ALA A 107 39.06 17.30 -8.10
N ASP A 108 39.71 16.73 -7.08
CA ASP A 108 39.63 15.29 -6.79
C ASP A 108 38.21 14.88 -6.39
N SER A 109 37.54 15.67 -5.55
CA SER A 109 36.15 15.43 -5.15
C SER A 109 35.19 15.52 -6.34
N PHE A 110 35.38 16.50 -7.22
CA PHE A 110 34.61 16.64 -8.46
C PHE A 110 34.81 15.43 -9.37
N ASN A 111 36.05 14.99 -9.61
CA ASN A 111 36.36 13.83 -10.44
C ASN A 111 35.75 12.54 -9.88
N GLN A 112 35.81 12.34 -8.55
CA GLN A 112 35.18 11.19 -7.89
C GLN A 112 33.66 11.22 -8.03
N ALA A 113 33.02 12.39 -7.91
CA ALA A 113 31.59 12.55 -8.12
C ALA A 113 31.20 12.21 -9.57
N MET A 114 32.02 12.59 -10.55
CA MET A 114 31.79 12.26 -11.96
C MET A 114 32.02 10.79 -12.28
N ALA A 115 33.03 10.15 -11.70
CA ALA A 115 33.19 8.70 -11.81
C ALA A 115 31.99 7.94 -11.21
N ARG A 116 31.43 8.45 -10.11
CA ARG A 116 30.21 7.89 -9.49
C ARG A 116 28.99 8.04 -10.39
N MET A 117 28.85 9.14 -11.14
CA MET A 117 27.76 9.31 -12.12
C MET A 117 27.71 8.18 -13.15
N VAL A 118 28.86 7.71 -13.65
CA VAL A 118 28.92 6.58 -14.59
C VAL A 118 28.37 5.30 -13.96
N VAL A 119 28.69 5.04 -12.70
CA VAL A 119 28.16 3.88 -11.96
C VAL A 119 26.65 4.00 -11.76
N LEU A 120 26.15 5.20 -11.43
CA LEU A 120 24.73 5.48 -11.25
C LEU A 120 23.94 5.32 -12.56
N LEU A 121 24.50 5.75 -13.69
CA LEU A 121 23.91 5.56 -15.02
C LEU A 121 23.66 4.07 -15.34
N ARG A 122 24.64 3.20 -15.04
CA ARG A 122 24.48 1.74 -15.23
C ARG A 122 23.38 1.17 -14.34
N LYS A 123 23.26 1.65 -13.09
CA LYS A 123 22.16 1.27 -12.18
C LYS A 123 20.81 1.72 -12.73
N ALA A 124 20.70 2.94 -13.23
CA ALA A 124 19.48 3.50 -13.82
C ALA A 124 18.99 2.68 -15.03
N LYS A 125 19.90 2.27 -15.92
CA LYS A 125 19.58 1.38 -17.06
C LYS A 125 18.95 0.07 -16.59
N LYS A 126 19.57 -0.62 -15.63
CA LYS A 126 19.07 -1.89 -15.07
C LYS A 126 17.71 -1.72 -14.38
N LEU A 127 17.53 -0.63 -13.62
CA LEU A 127 16.28 -0.30 -12.95
C LEU A 127 15.12 -0.16 -13.96
N SER A 128 15.34 0.52 -15.09
CA SER A 128 14.30 0.75 -16.11
C SER A 128 13.69 -0.54 -16.67
N ALA A 129 14.50 -1.59 -16.86
CA ALA A 129 14.03 -2.88 -17.35
C ALA A 129 13.18 -3.60 -16.30
N GLY A 130 13.62 -3.58 -15.02
CA GLY A 130 12.87 -4.14 -13.91
C GLY A 130 11.52 -3.48 -13.68
N VAL A 131 11.47 -2.14 -13.73
CA VAL A 131 10.22 -1.37 -13.60
C VAL A 131 9.23 -1.70 -14.72
N ARG A 132 9.71 -1.81 -15.98
CA ARG A 132 8.87 -2.23 -17.13
C ARG A 132 8.26 -3.60 -16.91
N GLN A 133 9.07 -4.57 -16.47
CA GLN A 133 8.62 -5.93 -16.23
C GLN A 133 7.60 -5.98 -15.08
N LEU A 134 7.88 -5.30 -13.97
CA LEU A 134 6.95 -5.23 -12.84
C LEU A 134 5.60 -4.61 -13.25
N ARG A 135 5.60 -3.51 -14.01
CA ARG A 135 4.35 -2.91 -14.50
C ARG A 135 3.55 -3.88 -15.38
N LYS A 136 4.22 -4.62 -16.26
CA LYS A 136 3.59 -5.65 -17.10
C LYS A 136 2.95 -6.75 -16.26
N ASP A 137 3.61 -7.16 -15.17
CA ASP A 137 3.12 -8.22 -14.28
C ASP A 137 1.99 -7.74 -13.35
N LEU A 138 1.97 -6.45 -12.98
CA LEU A 138 0.92 -5.84 -12.17
C LEU A 138 -0.35 -5.52 -12.97
N ARG A 139 -0.23 -5.19 -14.27
CA ARG A 139 -1.35 -4.76 -15.11
C ARG A 139 -2.57 -5.70 -15.11
N PRO A 140 -2.42 -7.04 -15.12
CA PRO A 140 -3.57 -7.95 -15.09
C PRO A 140 -4.17 -8.15 -13.68
N LEU A 141 -3.64 -7.47 -12.66
CA LEU A 141 -4.13 -7.50 -11.27
C LEU A 141 -4.29 -8.92 -10.70
N LYS A 142 -3.39 -9.85 -11.06
CA LYS A 142 -3.46 -11.27 -10.66
C LYS A 142 -3.37 -11.48 -9.14
N HIS A 143 -2.79 -10.52 -8.41
CA HIS A 143 -2.74 -10.51 -6.96
C HIS A 143 -4.10 -10.26 -6.29
N LEU A 144 -5.13 -9.91 -7.07
CA LEU A 144 -6.51 -9.73 -6.61
C LEU A 144 -7.43 -10.75 -7.32
N PRO A 145 -7.30 -12.05 -7.00
CA PRO A 145 -8.10 -13.09 -7.64
C PRO A 145 -9.59 -12.94 -7.29
N PRO A 146 -10.50 -13.46 -8.14
CA PRO A 146 -11.91 -13.56 -7.80
C PRO A 146 -12.12 -14.24 -6.45
N HIS A 147 -13.08 -13.73 -5.67
CA HIS A 147 -13.46 -14.38 -4.42
C HIS A 147 -14.02 -15.78 -4.72
N PRO A 148 -13.69 -16.82 -3.93
CA PRO A 148 -14.09 -18.19 -4.26
C PRO A 148 -15.62 -18.39 -4.31
N ARG A 149 -16.37 -17.69 -3.43
CA ARG A 149 -17.83 -17.54 -3.54
C ARG A 149 -18.30 -17.01 -4.91
N GLN A 150 -17.67 -15.96 -5.43
CA GLN A 150 -18.00 -15.38 -6.75
C GLN A 150 -17.64 -16.34 -7.89
N ALA A 151 -16.64 -17.20 -7.69
CA ALA A 151 -16.26 -18.23 -8.65
C ALA A 151 -17.10 -19.52 -8.54
N GLY A 152 -18.09 -19.56 -7.64
CA GLY A 152 -18.95 -20.75 -7.44
C GLY A 152 -18.20 -21.96 -6.87
N LEU A 153 -17.08 -21.76 -6.18
CA LEU A 153 -16.27 -22.85 -5.63
C LEU A 153 -16.89 -23.41 -4.35
N PRO A 154 -16.79 -24.73 -4.10
CA PRO A 154 -17.20 -25.33 -2.83
C PRO A 154 -16.28 -24.86 -1.69
N LEU A 155 -16.79 -24.86 -0.45
CA LEU A 155 -16.07 -24.33 0.71
C LEU A 155 -14.70 -24.99 0.93
N SER A 156 -14.53 -26.26 0.56
CA SER A 156 -13.27 -27.01 0.63
C SER A 156 -12.14 -26.41 -0.22
N ASP A 157 -12.50 -25.62 -1.23
CA ASP A 157 -11.57 -25.04 -2.20
C ASP A 157 -11.32 -23.54 -1.91
N TRP A 158 -11.86 -23.02 -0.81
CA TRP A 158 -11.65 -21.63 -0.40
C TRP A 158 -10.30 -21.50 0.31
N GLY A 159 -9.71 -20.29 0.28
CA GLY A 159 -8.63 -19.96 1.19
C GLY A 159 -9.15 -19.84 2.63
N TYR A 160 -8.34 -20.21 3.62
CA TYR A 160 -8.79 -20.20 5.02
C TYR A 160 -9.14 -18.79 5.53
N GLY A 161 -8.52 -17.74 4.97
CA GLY A 161 -8.89 -16.36 5.25
C GLY A 161 -10.33 -16.02 4.83
N ASP A 162 -10.78 -16.52 3.67
CA ASP A 162 -12.15 -16.32 3.21
C ASP A 162 -13.13 -17.14 4.07
N VAL A 163 -12.80 -18.38 4.40
CA VAL A 163 -13.60 -19.21 5.33
C VAL A 163 -13.76 -18.51 6.67
N PHE A 164 -12.66 -18.03 7.25
CA PHE A 164 -12.60 -17.37 8.54
C PHE A 164 -13.50 -16.13 8.63
N LEU A 165 -13.51 -15.30 7.58
CA LEU A 165 -14.34 -14.10 7.54
C LEU A 165 -15.80 -14.42 7.23
N ALA A 166 -16.05 -15.43 6.39
CA ALA A 166 -17.39 -15.78 5.92
C ALA A 166 -18.17 -16.67 6.88
N ARG A 167 -17.50 -17.30 7.87
CA ARG A 167 -18.06 -18.34 8.73
C ARG A 167 -17.56 -18.21 10.17
N ARG A 168 -18.48 -18.28 11.14
CA ARG A 168 -18.21 -18.69 12.52
C ARG A 168 -17.07 -17.96 13.25
N GLN A 169 -16.71 -16.73 12.86
CA GLN A 169 -15.63 -15.96 13.51
C GLN A 169 -15.92 -15.65 15.00
N ASP A 170 -17.20 -15.45 15.36
CA ASP A 170 -17.63 -15.34 16.77
C ASP A 170 -17.28 -16.63 17.54
N ALA A 171 -17.63 -17.80 16.97
CA ALA A 171 -17.32 -19.09 17.58
C ALA A 171 -15.82 -19.30 17.73
N PHE A 172 -15.03 -18.94 16.72
CA PHE A 172 -13.57 -18.98 16.79
C PHE A 172 -13.05 -18.13 17.95
N THR A 173 -13.55 -16.89 18.06
CA THR A 173 -13.20 -15.98 19.15
C THR A 173 -13.47 -16.63 20.52
N ARG A 174 -14.67 -17.19 20.72
CA ARG A 174 -15.02 -17.92 21.95
C ARG A 174 -14.08 -19.09 22.24
N THR A 175 -13.73 -19.87 21.21
CA THR A 175 -12.80 -21.00 21.34
C THR A 175 -11.42 -20.53 21.80
N VAL A 176 -10.89 -19.44 21.23
CA VAL A 176 -9.61 -18.85 21.67
C VAL A 176 -9.69 -18.40 23.13
N PHE A 177 -10.77 -17.72 23.54
CA PHE A 177 -10.97 -17.32 24.94
C PHE A 177 -11.02 -18.51 25.91
N SER A 178 -11.66 -19.62 25.53
CA SER A 178 -11.70 -20.84 26.35
C SER A 178 -10.31 -21.43 26.61
N ARG A 179 -9.34 -21.09 25.76
CA ARG A 179 -7.94 -21.54 25.82
C ARG A 179 -7.00 -20.51 26.45
N ALA A 180 -7.48 -19.29 26.74
CA ALA A 180 -6.68 -18.20 27.29
C ALA A 180 -6.52 -18.26 28.84
N GLY A 181 -7.11 -19.27 29.50
CA GLY A 181 -7.10 -19.40 30.95
C GLY A 181 -5.75 -19.84 31.51
N GLY A 182 -4.87 -18.90 31.87
CA GLY A 182 -3.70 -19.16 32.71
C GLY A 182 -2.38 -18.53 32.28
N ASP A 183 -2.32 -17.91 31.09
CA ASP A 183 -1.11 -17.30 30.54
C ASP A 183 -1.41 -15.88 29.99
N THR A 184 -0.57 -14.92 30.34
CA THR A 184 -0.68 -13.52 29.89
C THR A 184 -0.62 -13.43 28.37
N THR A 185 0.24 -14.23 27.71
CA THR A 185 0.40 -14.23 26.25
C THR A 185 -0.89 -14.70 25.57
N ALA A 186 -1.48 -15.81 26.04
CA ALA A 186 -2.74 -16.32 25.53
C ALA A 186 -3.92 -15.35 25.75
N ARG A 187 -3.95 -14.61 26.87
CA ARG A 187 -4.94 -13.54 27.12
C ARG A 187 -4.78 -12.38 26.15
N ALA A 188 -3.54 -11.92 25.92
CA ALA A 188 -3.24 -10.88 24.95
C ALA A 188 -3.67 -11.29 23.54
N LEU A 189 -3.34 -12.52 23.13
CA LEU A 189 -3.78 -13.12 21.87
C LEU A 189 -5.31 -13.10 21.73
N ALA A 190 -6.04 -13.59 22.74
CA ALA A 190 -7.50 -13.63 22.73
C ALA A 190 -8.12 -12.23 22.60
N PHE A 191 -7.57 -11.24 23.31
CA PHE A 191 -8.03 -9.86 23.21
C PHE A 191 -7.78 -9.25 21.83
N GLY A 192 -6.66 -9.59 21.19
CA GLY A 192 -6.39 -9.27 19.79
C GLY A 192 -7.42 -9.88 18.83
N VAL A 193 -7.72 -11.17 18.99
CA VAL A 193 -8.74 -11.87 18.17
C VAL A 193 -10.12 -11.21 18.30
N LEU A 194 -10.49 -10.78 19.51
CA LEU A 194 -11.73 -10.05 19.77
C LEU A 194 -11.79 -8.73 18.97
N ALA A 195 -10.71 -7.94 19.01
CA ALA A 195 -10.60 -6.70 18.25
C ALA A 195 -10.67 -6.97 16.74
N SER A 196 -10.02 -8.03 16.26
CA SER A 196 -10.07 -8.47 14.85
C SER A 196 -11.50 -8.79 14.40
N TYR A 197 -12.25 -9.55 15.21
CA TYR A 197 -13.65 -9.88 14.94
C TYR A 197 -14.52 -8.64 14.85
N ALA A 198 -14.47 -7.78 15.87
CA ALA A 198 -15.30 -6.60 15.93
C ALA A 198 -14.96 -5.61 14.82
N GLY A 199 -13.68 -5.41 14.53
CA GLY A 199 -13.20 -4.58 13.43
C GLY A 199 -13.68 -5.10 12.07
N ASN A 200 -13.63 -6.41 11.81
CA ASN A 200 -14.11 -6.97 10.56
C ASN A 200 -15.63 -6.87 10.40
N VAL A 201 -16.42 -7.27 11.40
CA VAL A 201 -17.90 -7.22 11.31
C VAL A 201 -18.42 -5.81 11.04
N THR A 202 -17.82 -4.81 11.68
CA THR A 202 -18.28 -3.42 11.61
C THR A 202 -17.62 -2.63 10.48
N GLY A 203 -16.33 -2.85 10.25
CA GLY A 203 -15.52 -2.17 9.24
C GLY A 203 -15.72 -2.73 7.83
N SER A 204 -15.90 -4.05 7.66
CA SER A 204 -16.27 -4.60 6.33
C SER A 204 -17.62 -4.04 5.86
N ALA A 205 -18.54 -3.75 6.77
CA ALA A 205 -19.81 -3.13 6.43
C ALA A 205 -19.67 -1.66 6.00
N TYR A 206 -18.79 -0.89 6.67
CA TYR A 206 -18.41 0.45 6.24
C TYR A 206 -17.82 0.39 4.81
N LEU A 207 -16.86 -0.52 4.59
CA LEU A 207 -16.21 -0.71 3.29
C LEU A 207 -17.22 -1.09 2.21
N ALA A 208 -18.09 -2.07 2.46
CA ALA A 208 -19.08 -2.51 1.48
C ALA A 208 -20.05 -1.38 1.08
N GLN A 209 -20.46 -0.53 2.02
CA GLN A 209 -21.28 0.65 1.71
C GLN A 209 -20.51 1.69 0.89
N GLY A 210 -19.26 1.99 1.25
CA GLY A 210 -18.42 2.92 0.48
C GLY A 210 -18.10 2.43 -0.92
N VAL A 211 -17.86 1.12 -1.07
CA VAL A 211 -17.54 0.46 -2.33
C VAL A 211 -18.78 0.33 -3.23
N GLY A 212 -19.96 0.18 -2.64
CA GLY A 212 -21.23 -0.12 -3.33
C GLY A 212 -21.61 -1.59 -3.32
N GLY A 213 -20.71 -2.44 -2.83
CA GLY A 213 -20.99 -3.83 -2.61
C GLY A 213 -19.83 -4.57 -1.95
N PRO A 214 -20.00 -5.87 -1.78
CA PRO A 214 -19.09 -6.75 -1.06
C PRO A 214 -17.85 -7.05 -1.87
N ARG A 215 -16.80 -7.52 -1.19
CA ARG A 215 -15.51 -7.87 -1.82
C ARG A 215 -15.67 -8.90 -2.94
N ARG A 216 -16.65 -9.81 -2.86
CA ARG A 216 -16.85 -10.84 -3.89
C ARG A 216 -17.11 -10.25 -5.28
N SER A 217 -17.90 -9.19 -5.38
CA SER A 217 -18.32 -8.56 -6.64
C SER A 217 -17.52 -7.30 -6.97
N HIS A 218 -16.85 -6.69 -5.98
CA HIS A 218 -16.12 -5.43 -6.14
C HIS A 218 -14.68 -5.51 -5.64
N ARG A 219 -13.99 -6.64 -5.83
CA ARG A 219 -12.66 -6.92 -5.24
C ARG A 219 -11.59 -5.84 -5.44
N PHE A 220 -11.50 -5.27 -6.64
CA PHE A 220 -10.49 -4.24 -6.96
C PHE A 220 -10.78 -2.93 -6.23
N ARG A 221 -12.03 -2.47 -6.29
CA ARG A 221 -12.49 -1.27 -5.59
C ARG A 221 -12.43 -1.45 -4.08
N ASN A 222 -12.76 -2.64 -3.58
CA ASN A 222 -12.63 -3.00 -2.17
C ASN A 222 -11.18 -2.92 -1.68
N ARG A 223 -10.19 -3.37 -2.47
CA ARG A 223 -8.76 -3.21 -2.12
C ARG A 223 -8.37 -1.73 -1.98
N LEU A 224 -8.80 -0.87 -2.91
CA LEU A 224 -8.58 0.57 -2.81
C LEU A 224 -9.22 1.17 -1.56
N ALA A 225 -10.50 0.84 -1.31
CA ALA A 225 -11.23 1.34 -0.16
C ALA A 225 -10.58 0.92 1.16
N ARG A 226 -10.20 -0.36 1.28
CA ARG A 226 -9.51 -0.91 2.45
C ARG A 226 -8.21 -0.16 2.71
N ASN A 227 -7.39 0.03 1.68
CA ASN A 227 -6.11 0.73 1.79
C ASN A 227 -6.31 2.21 2.16
N ALA A 228 -7.30 2.88 1.57
CA ALA A 228 -7.63 4.27 1.89
C ALA A 228 -8.08 4.44 3.34
N VAL A 229 -9.00 3.58 3.82
CA VAL A 229 -9.46 3.59 5.21
C VAL A 229 -8.31 3.29 6.17
N GLY A 230 -7.45 2.32 5.86
CA GLY A 230 -6.24 2.04 6.63
C GLY A 230 -5.30 3.24 6.72
N GLY A 231 -4.99 3.88 5.58
CA GLY A 231 -4.18 5.09 5.55
C GLY A 231 -4.79 6.25 6.33
N TRP A 232 -6.12 6.44 6.25
CA TRP A 232 -6.82 7.43 7.06
C TRP A 232 -6.69 7.13 8.56
N CYS A 233 -6.85 5.88 8.99
CA CYS A 233 -6.64 5.50 10.38
C CYS A 233 -5.20 5.80 10.83
N ALA A 234 -4.20 5.55 9.96
CA ALA A 234 -2.81 5.84 10.27
C ALA A 234 -2.51 7.34 10.43
N ARG A 235 -3.28 8.19 9.76
CA ARG A 235 -3.20 9.65 9.88
C ARG A 235 -3.93 10.19 11.11
N GLN A 236 -5.08 9.61 11.47
CA GLN A 236 -5.92 10.13 12.55
C GLN A 236 -5.53 9.61 13.93
N TYR A 237 -5.06 8.37 14.02
CA TYR A 237 -4.73 7.73 15.29
C TYR A 237 -3.23 7.52 15.42
N THR A 238 -2.76 7.49 16.67
CA THR A 238 -1.39 7.12 16.98
C THR A 238 -1.22 5.61 16.81
N VAL A 239 -0.99 5.17 15.58
CA VAL A 239 -0.70 3.76 15.26
C VAL A 239 0.79 3.58 14.97
N ALA A 240 1.34 2.45 15.38
CA ALA A 240 2.73 2.11 15.10
C ALA A 240 2.97 1.98 13.58
N LYS A 241 4.16 2.40 13.12
CA LYS A 241 4.54 2.27 11.70
C LYS A 241 4.71 0.80 11.32
N PRO A 242 4.67 0.43 10.01
CA PRO A 242 4.72 -0.97 9.59
C PRO A 242 5.97 -1.70 10.09
N ARG A 243 7.14 -1.04 10.08
CA ARG A 243 8.38 -1.58 10.66
C ARG A 243 8.29 -1.82 12.16
N GLU A 244 7.63 -0.94 12.90
CA GLU A 244 7.44 -1.08 14.34
C GLU A 244 6.48 -2.24 14.64
N LEU A 245 5.38 -2.36 13.89
CA LEU A 245 4.48 -3.52 13.96
C LEU A 245 5.23 -4.83 13.67
N ALA A 246 6.02 -4.87 12.59
CA ALA A 246 6.84 -6.03 12.26
C ALA A 246 7.85 -6.37 13.37
N ASN A 247 8.48 -5.37 14.00
CA ASN A 247 9.40 -5.57 15.11
C ASN A 247 8.69 -6.16 16.34
N LYS A 248 7.44 -5.75 16.63
CA LYS A 248 6.63 -6.32 17.73
C LYS A 248 6.20 -7.77 17.47
N LEU A 249 5.96 -8.12 16.20
CA LEU A 249 5.62 -9.51 15.81
C LEU A 249 6.85 -10.43 15.84
N ARG A 250 8.03 -9.93 15.46
CA ARG A 250 9.24 -10.74 15.23
C ARG A 250 9.57 -11.76 16.33
N PRO A 251 9.46 -11.46 17.65
CA PRO A 251 9.75 -12.45 18.70
C PRO A 251 8.83 -13.69 18.69
N LEU A 252 7.65 -13.58 18.08
CA LEU A 252 6.65 -14.66 18.00
C LEU A 252 6.66 -15.38 16.65
N VAL A 253 7.43 -14.89 15.67
CA VAL A 253 7.53 -15.49 14.34
C VAL A 253 8.72 -16.46 14.32
N PRO A 254 8.51 -17.77 14.13
CA PRO A 254 9.61 -18.72 14.09
C PRO A 254 10.44 -18.59 12.81
N ALA A 255 11.70 -19.02 12.90
CA ALA A 255 12.58 -19.12 11.74
C ALA A 255 12.01 -20.06 10.67
N SER A 256 12.38 -19.85 9.40
CA SER A 256 11.80 -20.59 8.27
C SER A 256 12.12 -22.09 8.26
N ASP A 257 13.16 -22.50 8.97
CA ASP A 257 13.67 -23.87 9.08
C ASP A 257 13.20 -24.60 10.34
N ASP A 258 12.43 -23.94 11.21
CA ASP A 258 11.85 -24.59 12.38
C ASP A 258 10.63 -25.44 11.99
N ALA A 259 10.74 -26.75 12.16
CA ALA A 259 9.66 -27.69 11.88
C ALA A 259 8.61 -27.75 13.01
N THR A 260 8.89 -27.17 14.18
CA THR A 260 7.97 -27.18 15.31
C THR A 260 7.08 -25.95 15.27
N PRO A 261 5.74 -26.11 15.23
CA PRO A 261 4.84 -24.96 15.25
C PRO A 261 5.02 -24.11 16.50
N SER A 262 5.03 -22.79 16.35
CA SER A 262 5.12 -21.86 17.49
C SER A 262 3.94 -22.05 18.46
N ALA A 263 4.11 -21.68 19.73
CA ALA A 263 3.04 -21.81 20.73
C ALA A 263 1.76 -21.07 20.31
N VAL A 264 1.93 -19.89 19.69
CA VAL A 264 0.81 -19.09 19.16
C VAL A 264 0.13 -19.80 17.97
N ALA A 265 0.91 -20.35 17.03
CA ALA A 265 0.37 -21.14 15.93
C ALA A 265 -0.39 -22.37 16.42
N GLN A 266 0.08 -23.05 17.47
CA GLN A 266 -0.63 -24.19 18.06
C GLN A 266 -1.98 -23.78 18.64
N VAL A 267 -2.06 -22.66 19.38
CA VAL A 267 -3.32 -22.16 19.94
C VAL A 267 -4.31 -21.84 18.82
N LEU A 268 -3.87 -21.13 17.78
CA LEU A 268 -4.73 -20.76 16.65
C LEU A 268 -5.16 -22.00 15.84
N ALA A 269 -4.27 -22.94 15.54
CA ALA A 269 -4.59 -24.17 14.81
C ALA A 269 -5.60 -25.05 15.57
N GLN A 270 -5.44 -25.17 16.89
CA GLN A 270 -6.39 -25.90 17.73
C GLN A 270 -7.75 -25.21 17.75
N ALA A 271 -7.78 -23.87 17.88
CA ALA A 271 -9.02 -23.11 17.85
C ALA A 271 -9.74 -23.22 16.49
N LEU A 272 -9.01 -23.23 15.37
CA LEU A 272 -9.58 -23.52 14.05
C LEU A 272 -10.18 -24.93 13.99
N SER A 273 -9.42 -25.95 14.41
CA SER A 273 -9.85 -27.36 14.37
C SER A 273 -11.12 -27.63 15.18
N GLU A 274 -11.31 -26.92 16.30
CA GLU A 274 -12.50 -27.05 17.13
C GLU A 274 -13.69 -26.25 16.62
N THR A 275 -13.42 -25.20 15.84
CA THR A 275 -14.46 -24.29 15.37
C THR A 275 -15.05 -24.74 14.04
N TYR A 276 -14.22 -25.20 13.11
CA TYR A 276 -14.62 -25.49 11.73
C TYR A 276 -14.69 -26.99 11.46
N ASP A 277 -15.62 -27.40 10.59
CA ASP A 277 -15.75 -28.81 10.21
C ASP A 277 -14.69 -29.19 9.15
N PRO A 278 -13.72 -30.07 9.48
CA PRO A 278 -12.66 -30.47 8.54
C PRO A 278 -13.19 -31.26 7.33
N ALA A 279 -14.44 -31.74 7.35
CA ALA A 279 -15.07 -32.36 6.19
C ALA A 279 -15.56 -31.34 5.15
N LEU A 280 -15.75 -30.07 5.55
CA LEU A 280 -16.30 -29.01 4.71
C LEU A 280 -15.28 -27.91 4.38
N THR A 281 -14.28 -27.71 5.23
CA THR A 281 -13.24 -26.69 5.03
C THR A 281 -11.98 -27.25 4.37
N PRO A 282 -11.13 -26.39 3.76
CA PRO A 282 -9.78 -26.76 3.34
C PRO A 282 -8.96 -27.36 4.49
N PRO A 283 -7.82 -28.01 4.20
CA PRO A 283 -6.83 -28.37 5.22
C PRO A 283 -6.38 -27.16 6.03
N LEU A 284 -6.05 -27.40 7.31
CA LEU A 284 -5.54 -26.34 8.19
C LEU A 284 -4.32 -25.66 7.55
N PRO A 285 -4.24 -24.31 7.58
CA PRO A 285 -3.17 -23.58 6.94
C PRO A 285 -1.91 -23.60 7.82
N ASP A 286 -0.74 -23.39 7.21
CA ASP A 286 0.51 -23.16 7.95
C ASP A 286 0.52 -21.74 8.54
N ILE A 287 0.13 -21.65 9.81
CA ILE A 287 -0.01 -20.37 10.52
C ILE A 287 1.35 -19.67 10.68
N ASP A 288 2.44 -20.41 10.87
CA ASP A 288 3.77 -19.83 10.99
C ASP A 288 4.25 -19.25 9.66
N LEU A 289 3.90 -19.88 8.52
CA LEU A 289 4.09 -19.29 7.20
C LEU A 289 3.27 -17.99 7.04
N GLY A 290 2.01 -18.00 7.47
CA GLY A 290 1.14 -16.82 7.48
C GLY A 290 1.74 -15.67 8.29
N LEU A 291 2.28 -15.96 9.47
CA LEU A 291 2.96 -15.01 10.35
C LEU A 291 4.22 -14.42 9.69
N ARG A 292 5.07 -15.27 9.10
CA ARG A 292 6.27 -14.82 8.36
C ARG A 292 5.90 -13.89 7.21
N ARG A 293 4.90 -14.26 6.40
CA ARG A 293 4.42 -13.47 5.26
C ARG A 293 3.77 -12.15 5.70
N THR A 294 3.00 -12.16 6.78
CA THR A 294 2.41 -10.95 7.39
C THR A 294 3.49 -9.98 7.86
N MET A 295 4.47 -10.46 8.62
CA MET A 295 5.61 -9.66 9.07
C MET A 295 6.39 -9.11 7.87
N ARG A 296 6.64 -9.94 6.85
CA ARG A 296 7.36 -9.55 5.65
C ARG A 296 6.64 -8.46 4.85
N GLN A 297 5.31 -8.56 4.72
CA GLN A 297 4.50 -7.53 4.06
C GLN A 297 4.62 -6.17 4.78
N LEU A 298 4.54 -6.18 6.12
CA LEU A 298 4.71 -4.97 6.92
C LEU A 298 6.11 -4.34 6.75
N GLU A 299 7.16 -5.15 6.67
CA GLU A 299 8.51 -4.66 6.38
C GLU A 299 8.60 -4.01 5.00
N LEU A 300 7.96 -4.60 3.98
CA LEU A 300 7.97 -4.07 2.61
C LEU A 300 7.19 -2.77 2.48
N TYR A 301 6.07 -2.61 3.21
CA TYR A 301 5.34 -1.33 3.29
C TYR A 301 6.17 -0.21 3.90
N ASP A 302 7.15 -0.51 4.77
CA ASP A 302 8.08 0.51 5.29
C ASP A 302 9.18 0.88 4.28
N VAL A 303 9.59 -0.06 3.42
CA VAL A 303 10.60 0.14 2.37
C VAL A 303 10.05 1.02 1.24
N ILE A 304 8.84 0.74 0.78
CA ILE A 304 8.22 1.42 -0.36
C ILE A 304 7.60 2.73 0.12
N ARG A 305 8.41 3.78 0.18
CA ARG A 305 8.01 5.15 0.55
C ARG A 305 8.59 6.17 -0.40
N ARG A 306 7.83 7.23 -0.67
CA ARG A 306 8.33 8.35 -1.47
C ARG A 306 9.60 8.94 -0.84
N PRO A 307 10.66 9.19 -1.65
CA PRO A 307 11.81 9.93 -1.17
C PRO A 307 11.40 11.38 -0.82
N PRO A 308 12.15 12.07 0.06
CA PRO A 308 11.92 13.49 0.32
C PRO A 308 12.17 14.30 -0.95
N LEU A 309 11.51 15.44 -1.12
CA LEU A 309 11.78 16.35 -2.23
C LEU A 309 13.25 16.80 -2.26
N PRO A 310 13.90 16.87 -3.45
CA PRO A 310 15.23 17.43 -3.57
C PRO A 310 15.31 18.87 -3.04
N ARG A 311 16.35 19.18 -2.27
CA ARG A 311 16.62 20.58 -1.89
C ARG A 311 16.97 21.39 -3.14
N PRO A 312 16.53 22.66 -3.26
CA PRO A 312 16.94 23.55 -4.34
C PRO A 312 18.46 23.68 -4.47
N VAL A 313 18.94 24.01 -5.66
CA VAL A 313 20.35 24.39 -5.90
C VAL A 313 20.70 25.58 -5.00
N VAL A 314 21.92 25.59 -4.45
CA VAL A 314 22.43 26.73 -3.67
C VAL A 314 22.24 28.06 -4.40
N ALA A 315 21.77 29.08 -3.68
CA ALA A 315 21.33 30.35 -4.25
C ALA A 315 22.39 31.05 -5.11
N SER A 316 23.67 30.97 -4.74
CA SER A 316 24.77 31.57 -5.51
C SER A 316 24.94 30.96 -6.90
N ILE A 317 24.69 29.65 -7.05
CA ILE A 317 24.69 28.96 -8.34
C ILE A 317 23.41 29.28 -9.11
N ALA A 318 22.25 29.24 -8.45
CA ALA A 318 20.96 29.51 -9.08
C ALA A 318 20.89 30.91 -9.73
N VAL A 319 21.41 31.95 -9.05
CA VAL A 319 21.52 33.31 -9.59
C VAL A 319 22.37 33.33 -10.86
N ARG A 320 23.52 32.63 -10.84
CA ARG A 320 24.42 32.58 -11.99
C ARG A 320 23.76 31.91 -13.19
N VAL A 321 23.07 30.79 -13.00
CA VAL A 321 22.26 30.11 -14.04
C VAL A 321 21.28 31.10 -14.69
N HIS A 322 20.50 31.85 -13.89
CA HIS A 322 19.54 32.84 -14.41
C HIS A 322 20.21 33.97 -15.21
N THR A 323 21.35 34.47 -14.74
CA THR A 323 22.09 35.56 -15.42
C THR A 323 22.86 35.11 -16.67
N THR A 324 23.02 33.81 -16.88
CA THR A 324 23.83 33.23 -17.99
C THR A 324 23.00 32.47 -19.03
N ALA A 325 21.68 32.45 -18.89
CA ALA A 325 20.75 31.74 -19.76
C ALA A 325 20.83 32.13 -21.26
N GLY A 326 21.49 33.25 -21.61
CA GLY A 326 21.76 33.64 -23.00
C GLY A 326 23.05 33.08 -23.63
N GLY A 327 23.82 32.21 -22.93
CA GLY A 327 25.21 31.91 -23.32
C GLY A 327 25.70 30.46 -23.20
N GLY A 328 24.87 29.45 -22.98
CA GLY A 328 25.38 28.08 -22.79
C GLY A 328 24.40 26.96 -23.11
N LEU A 329 24.75 26.18 -24.14
CA LEU A 329 24.10 24.99 -24.75
C LEU A 329 22.91 25.25 -25.71
N PRO A 330 22.70 24.39 -26.74
CA PRO A 330 21.59 24.53 -27.68
C PRO A 330 20.25 24.35 -26.97
N GLU A 331 19.31 25.27 -27.23
CA GLU A 331 17.88 25.08 -26.98
C GLU A 331 17.41 23.87 -27.80
N THR A 332 17.24 22.71 -27.16
CA THR A 332 16.54 21.58 -27.79
C THR A 332 15.29 21.14 -27.03
N TYR A 333 14.84 21.89 -26.02
CA TYR A 333 13.68 21.48 -25.23
C TYR A 333 12.81 22.62 -24.67
N ASP A 334 12.79 23.80 -25.32
CA ASP A 334 11.93 24.91 -24.89
C ASP A 334 10.52 24.89 -25.51
N ASP A 335 10.14 23.86 -26.27
CA ASP A 335 8.85 23.84 -26.99
C ASP A 335 7.91 22.68 -26.60
N GLN A 336 8.16 21.98 -25.48
CA GLN A 336 7.16 21.11 -24.85
C GLN A 336 7.08 21.40 -23.36
N GLY A 337 6.09 22.22 -23.00
CA GLY A 337 5.89 22.77 -21.67
C GLY A 337 6.02 21.74 -20.55
N PHE A 338 6.94 22.02 -19.63
CA PHE A 338 6.79 21.61 -18.24
C PHE A 338 5.63 22.41 -17.63
N GLU A 339 4.39 22.00 -17.91
CA GLU A 339 3.25 22.44 -17.13
C GLU A 339 3.31 21.76 -15.77
N TYR A 340 3.56 22.56 -14.73
CA TYR A 340 3.15 22.20 -13.38
C TYR A 340 1.64 21.91 -13.43
N PRO A 341 1.15 20.78 -12.89
CA PRO A 341 -0.27 20.64 -12.66
C PRO A 341 -0.66 21.64 -11.56
N HIS A 342 -1.13 22.81 -11.98
CA HIS A 342 -1.82 23.75 -11.10
C HIS A 342 -3.12 23.10 -10.65
N SER A 343 -3.26 22.92 -9.35
CA SER A 343 -4.50 22.54 -8.70
C SER A 343 -5.44 23.74 -8.62
N ASP A 344 -5.93 24.25 -9.76
CA ASP A 344 -6.95 25.30 -9.76
C ASP A 344 -7.89 25.10 -10.95
N GLN A 345 -9.04 24.46 -10.68
CA GLN A 345 -10.36 24.94 -11.08
C GLN A 345 -11.45 24.04 -10.49
N GLY A 346 -12.29 24.65 -9.65
CA GLY A 346 -13.53 24.04 -9.19
C GLY A 346 -14.51 23.92 -10.35
N ALA A 347 -15.07 22.72 -10.55
CA ALA A 347 -16.21 22.52 -11.43
C ALA A 347 -17.50 22.52 -10.61
N ALA A 348 -18.39 23.45 -10.96
CA ALA A 348 -19.80 23.46 -10.57
C ALA A 348 -20.56 22.32 -11.29
N PRO A 349 -21.72 21.90 -10.79
CA PRO A 349 -22.34 20.64 -11.17
C PRO A 349 -23.13 20.77 -12.48
N GLY A 350 -22.85 19.87 -13.43
CA GLY A 350 -23.75 19.61 -14.55
C GLY A 350 -23.12 19.74 -15.94
N THR A 351 -22.22 18.83 -16.28
CA THR A 351 -22.06 18.18 -17.59
C THR A 351 -21.05 17.06 -17.40
N VAL A 352 -21.40 15.85 -17.84
CA VAL A 352 -20.57 14.65 -17.70
C VAL A 352 -19.51 14.68 -18.79
N ASP A 353 -18.56 15.62 -18.69
CA ASP A 353 -17.32 15.59 -19.46
C ASP A 353 -16.26 14.87 -18.63
N GLU A 354 -15.58 13.94 -19.30
CA GLU A 354 -14.74 12.88 -18.76
C GLU A 354 -13.75 13.37 -17.70
N VAL A 355 -14.00 12.96 -16.45
CA VAL A 355 -12.94 12.89 -15.43
C VAL A 355 -12.02 11.74 -15.83
N SER A 356 -10.94 12.08 -16.54
CA SER A 356 -9.90 11.15 -17.01
C SER A 356 -9.23 10.45 -15.81
N GLY A 357 -9.77 9.28 -15.46
CA GLY A 357 -9.23 8.39 -14.43
C GLY A 357 -9.61 6.92 -14.62
N ALA A 358 -10.37 6.57 -15.66
CA ALA A 358 -10.93 5.23 -15.88
C ALA A 358 -10.27 4.39 -16.97
N ASP A 359 -9.24 4.90 -17.65
CA ASP A 359 -8.57 4.11 -18.67
C ASP A 359 -7.45 3.26 -18.06
N THR A 360 -7.81 2.35 -17.15
CA THR A 360 -6.82 1.55 -16.41
C THR A 360 -6.35 0.29 -17.15
N THR A 361 -6.94 -0.12 -18.28
CA THR A 361 -6.37 -1.24 -19.07
C THR A 361 -6.51 -1.19 -20.60
N GLY A 362 -7.03 -0.13 -21.24
CA GLY A 362 -6.86 -0.03 -22.69
C GLY A 362 -7.59 1.09 -23.41
N GLN A 363 -6.89 2.19 -23.63
CA GLN A 363 -6.90 2.88 -24.91
C GLN A 363 -5.46 3.17 -25.34
N ALA A 364 -5.02 2.44 -26.36
CA ALA A 364 -4.01 2.92 -27.28
C ALA A 364 -4.75 3.86 -28.25
N GLY A 365 -4.71 5.16 -27.94
CA GLY A 365 -5.22 6.24 -28.76
C GLY A 365 -4.56 7.52 -28.27
N ASP A 366 -3.86 8.21 -29.16
CA ASP A 366 -3.10 9.42 -28.85
C ASP A 366 -3.95 10.46 -28.11
N ASN A 367 -3.36 11.01 -27.04
CA ASN A 367 -3.80 12.17 -26.25
C ASN A 367 -4.82 11.92 -25.12
N GLY A 368 -4.34 11.99 -23.86
CA GLY A 368 -5.12 12.47 -22.71
C GLY A 368 -5.24 11.52 -21.50
N GLY A 369 -4.46 11.80 -20.44
CA GLY A 369 -4.88 11.59 -19.03
C GLY A 369 -5.04 10.17 -18.48
N GLY A 370 -3.94 9.56 -18.01
CA GLY A 370 -3.99 8.37 -17.13
C GLY A 370 -2.67 7.59 -17.07
N CYS A 371 -1.72 8.01 -16.22
CA CYS A 371 -0.36 7.45 -16.06
C CYS A 371 0.26 6.86 -17.37
N PRO A 372 0.51 7.74 -18.34
CA PRO A 372 0.89 7.51 -19.73
C PRO A 372 2.33 7.04 -19.89
N TRP A 373 2.73 6.77 -21.13
CA TRP A 373 4.10 6.66 -21.64
C TRP A 373 5.18 7.56 -21.00
N TRP A 374 4.81 8.63 -20.29
CA TRP A 374 5.75 9.61 -19.76
C TRP A 374 6.54 9.19 -18.51
N ALA A 375 6.14 8.19 -17.72
CA ALA A 375 7.04 7.65 -16.68
C ALA A 375 8.30 7.00 -17.31
N TYR A 376 8.12 6.40 -18.50
CA TYR A 376 9.23 5.91 -19.32
C TYR A 376 10.02 7.04 -19.95
N THR A 377 9.34 8.12 -20.38
CA THR A 377 10.06 9.32 -20.80
C THR A 377 10.78 9.95 -19.63
N ILE A 378 10.30 9.94 -18.38
CA ILE A 378 11.02 10.54 -17.25
C ILE A 378 12.26 9.73 -16.90
N ILE A 379 12.18 8.40 -16.73
CA ILE A 379 13.39 7.61 -16.50
C ILE A 379 14.34 7.70 -17.71
N GLY A 380 13.79 7.69 -18.94
CA GLY A 380 14.55 7.91 -20.17
C GLY A 380 15.20 9.30 -20.24
N THR A 381 14.50 10.35 -19.79
CA THR A 381 14.94 11.75 -19.74
C THR A 381 15.96 11.94 -18.63
N VAL A 382 15.80 11.28 -17.49
CA VAL A 382 16.80 11.26 -16.41
C VAL A 382 18.08 10.61 -16.93
N VAL A 383 17.99 9.46 -17.61
CA VAL A 383 19.13 8.84 -18.28
C VAL A 383 19.75 9.81 -19.28
N PHE A 384 18.94 10.45 -20.12
CA PHE A 384 19.37 11.43 -21.11
C PHE A 384 20.07 12.66 -20.49
N LEU A 385 19.51 13.25 -19.43
CA LEU A 385 20.07 14.40 -18.73
C LEU A 385 21.37 14.04 -18.01
N MET A 386 21.48 12.83 -17.44
CA MET A 386 22.75 12.33 -16.90
C MET A 386 23.81 12.23 -18.01
N CYS A 387 23.42 11.73 -19.18
CA CYS A 387 24.32 11.63 -20.32
C CYS A 387 24.78 13.00 -20.81
N LEU A 388 23.85 13.94 -20.99
CA LEU A 388 24.19 15.33 -21.33
C LEU A 388 25.14 15.97 -20.33
N GLY A 389 24.95 15.73 -19.03
CA GLY A 389 25.84 16.22 -17.98
C GLY A 389 27.26 15.68 -18.13
N ILE A 390 27.41 14.37 -18.37
CA ILE A 390 28.72 13.72 -18.57
C ILE A 390 29.38 14.24 -19.85
N SER A 391 28.67 14.28 -20.98
CA SER A 391 29.22 14.76 -22.26
C SER A 391 29.62 16.23 -22.20
N CYS A 392 28.83 17.10 -21.55
CA CYS A 392 29.16 18.52 -21.36
C CYS A 392 30.49 18.69 -20.61
N ILE A 393 30.77 17.84 -19.62
CA ILE A 393 32.02 17.88 -18.86
C ILE A 393 33.19 17.41 -19.71
N VAL A 394 33.03 16.32 -20.47
CA VAL A 394 34.07 15.82 -21.40
C VAL A 394 34.41 16.90 -22.44
N GLY A 395 33.40 17.53 -23.05
CA GLY A 395 33.60 18.61 -24.02
C GLY A 395 34.25 19.85 -23.40
N LEU A 396 33.90 20.23 -22.16
CA LEU A 396 34.58 21.32 -21.46
C LEU A 396 36.05 21.03 -21.20
N VAL A 397 36.39 19.80 -20.84
CA VAL A 397 37.78 19.39 -20.58
C VAL A 397 38.59 19.29 -21.87
N ALA A 398 38.00 18.74 -22.93
CA ALA A 398 38.70 18.47 -24.19
C ALA A 398 38.80 19.69 -25.10
N SER A 399 37.72 20.49 -25.22
CA SER A 399 37.63 21.58 -26.20
C SER A 399 37.08 22.88 -25.63
N GLY A 400 36.87 22.98 -24.30
CA GLY A 400 36.37 24.19 -23.66
C GLY A 400 34.90 24.50 -23.96
N SER A 401 34.13 23.55 -24.52
CA SER A 401 32.72 23.75 -24.85
C SER A 401 31.87 22.49 -24.62
N CYS A 402 30.62 22.65 -24.18
CA CYS A 402 29.72 21.51 -23.95
C CYS A 402 29.03 20.96 -25.23
N LYS A 403 29.38 21.46 -26.42
CA LYS A 403 28.68 21.11 -27.67
C LYS A 403 29.28 19.89 -28.38
N GLU A 404 30.54 19.56 -28.14
CA GLU A 404 31.24 18.46 -28.79
C GLU A 404 31.16 17.18 -27.93
N GLY A 405 30.76 16.05 -28.53
CA GLY A 405 30.74 14.73 -27.87
C GLY A 405 29.39 14.26 -27.31
N VAL A 406 28.31 15.03 -27.48
CA VAL A 406 26.96 14.62 -27.04
C VAL A 406 26.40 13.48 -27.89
N SER A 407 26.46 13.60 -29.23
CA SER A 407 25.93 12.57 -30.15
C SER A 407 26.62 11.21 -29.98
N ASP A 408 27.94 11.21 -29.93
CA ASP A 408 28.75 9.98 -29.93
C ASP A 408 28.61 9.22 -28.59
N PHE A 409 28.44 9.95 -27.48
CA PHE A 409 28.16 9.37 -26.18
C PHE A 409 26.75 8.76 -26.11
N PHE A 410 25.76 9.38 -26.77
CA PHE A 410 24.40 8.83 -26.88
C PHE A 410 24.35 7.59 -27.76
N ASP A 411 25.07 7.58 -28.89
CA ASP A 411 25.13 6.44 -29.80
C ASP A 411 25.77 5.21 -29.12
N GLY A 412 26.89 5.39 -28.40
CA GLY A 412 27.53 4.32 -27.62
C GLY A 412 26.67 3.77 -26.47
N LEU A 413 25.76 4.60 -25.91
CA LEU A 413 24.84 4.18 -24.85
C LEU A 413 23.53 3.55 -25.34
N SER A 414 23.17 3.77 -26.60
CA SER A 414 22.04 3.08 -27.24
C SER A 414 22.41 1.64 -27.66
N GLY A 415 23.71 1.34 -27.77
CA GLY A 415 24.27 -0.01 -27.86
C GLY A 415 24.52 -0.67 -26.49
N ASP A 416 24.96 -1.93 -26.51
CA ASP A 416 25.37 -2.69 -25.32
C ASP A 416 26.74 -2.23 -24.76
N ASP A 417 27.38 -1.23 -25.36
CA ASP A 417 28.71 -0.77 -24.99
C ASP A 417 28.73 0.01 -23.66
N GLU A 418 29.81 -0.15 -22.89
CA GLU A 418 29.97 0.50 -21.59
C GLU A 418 30.24 2.01 -21.75
N PRO A 419 29.62 2.88 -20.92
CA PRO A 419 29.98 4.30 -20.91
C PRO A 419 31.46 4.48 -20.55
N GLU A 420 32.17 5.26 -21.37
CA GLU A 420 33.56 5.65 -21.13
C GLU A 420 33.71 6.40 -19.80
N GLN A 421 34.87 6.27 -19.16
CA GLN A 421 35.16 7.04 -17.94
C GLN A 421 35.36 8.52 -18.28
N PRO A 422 34.81 9.45 -17.48
CA PRO A 422 35.03 10.87 -17.69
C PRO A 422 36.51 11.21 -17.58
N THR A 423 36.99 12.10 -18.45
CA THR A 423 38.35 12.65 -18.38
C THR A 423 38.54 13.40 -17.06
N SER A 424 39.69 13.22 -16.41
CA SER A 424 39.97 13.88 -15.13
C SER A 424 40.18 15.39 -15.31
N VAL A 425 39.51 16.18 -14.47
CA VAL A 425 39.61 17.63 -14.38
C VAL A 425 40.74 18.02 -13.43
N THR A 426 41.64 18.92 -13.84
CA THR A 426 42.68 19.48 -12.96
C THR A 426 42.14 20.63 -12.10
N GLY A 427 42.85 21.04 -11.04
CA GLY A 427 42.48 22.20 -10.21
C GLY A 427 42.25 23.49 -11.03
N ASP A 428 43.20 23.82 -11.91
CA ASP A 428 43.09 25.00 -12.78
C ASP A 428 41.88 24.90 -13.75
N ALA A 429 41.62 23.70 -14.28
CA ALA A 429 40.46 23.46 -15.14
C ALA A 429 39.14 23.60 -14.36
N LEU A 430 39.08 23.13 -13.10
CA LEU A 430 37.90 23.30 -12.26
C LEU A 430 37.64 24.77 -11.94
N ILE A 431 38.68 25.56 -11.63
CA ILE A 431 38.56 27.01 -11.43
C ILE A 431 38.01 27.68 -12.68
N ALA A 432 38.50 27.30 -13.86
CA ALA A 432 37.99 27.82 -15.13
C ALA A 432 36.52 27.43 -15.38
N VAL A 433 36.13 26.18 -15.12
CA VAL A 433 34.74 25.71 -15.23
C VAL A 433 33.85 26.46 -14.25
N ALA A 434 34.27 26.62 -13.00
CA ALA A 434 33.54 27.35 -11.97
C ALA A 434 33.38 28.82 -12.34
N ALA A 435 34.35 29.46 -13.00
CA ALA A 435 34.23 30.83 -13.49
C ALA A 435 33.36 30.96 -14.76
N SER A 436 33.23 29.89 -15.55
CA SER A 436 32.47 29.88 -16.80
C SER A 436 30.94 29.89 -16.59
N PRO A 437 30.15 30.26 -17.63
CA PRO A 437 28.70 30.04 -17.66
C PRO A 437 28.27 28.57 -17.56
N ALA A 438 29.14 27.63 -17.94
CA ALA A 438 28.81 26.20 -18.01
C ALA A 438 28.84 25.50 -16.64
N GLY A 439 29.72 25.94 -15.71
CA GLY A 439 29.81 25.37 -14.37
C GLY A 439 28.47 25.34 -13.62
N PRO A 440 27.78 26.49 -13.46
CA PRO A 440 26.46 26.54 -12.84
C PRO A 440 25.40 25.68 -13.54
N GLN A 441 25.47 25.53 -14.87
CA GLN A 441 24.54 24.71 -15.65
C GLN A 441 24.70 23.22 -15.32
N ILE A 442 25.90 22.73 -15.03
CA ILE A 442 26.12 21.33 -14.61
C ILE A 442 25.34 21.03 -13.32
N ALA A 443 25.45 21.91 -12.31
CA ALA A 443 24.73 21.76 -11.04
C ALA A 443 23.20 21.81 -11.24
N GLN A 444 22.72 22.69 -12.12
CA GLN A 444 21.30 22.78 -12.49
C GLN A 444 20.79 21.49 -13.15
N ARG A 445 21.54 20.92 -14.10
CA ARG A 445 21.16 19.63 -14.74
C ARG A 445 21.14 18.48 -13.74
N LEU A 446 22.08 18.43 -12.80
CA LEU A 446 22.06 17.43 -11.73
C LEU A 446 20.86 17.61 -10.79
N PHE A 447 20.43 18.85 -10.54
CA PHE A 447 19.19 19.13 -9.81
C PHE A 447 17.94 18.66 -10.58
N GLU A 448 17.89 18.87 -11.89
CA GLU A 448 16.81 18.38 -12.77
C GLU A 448 16.75 16.86 -12.79
N VAL A 449 17.89 16.17 -12.90
CA VAL A 449 17.98 14.70 -12.79
C VAL A 449 17.46 14.23 -11.43
N HIS A 450 17.90 14.86 -10.34
CA HIS A 450 17.47 14.51 -8.98
C HIS A 450 15.95 14.70 -8.82
N THR A 451 15.39 15.76 -9.40
CA THR A 451 13.95 16.05 -9.40
C THR A 451 13.17 15.06 -10.27
N GLY A 452 13.68 14.71 -11.45
CA GLY A 452 13.07 13.69 -12.31
C GLY A 452 13.04 12.31 -11.66
N LEU A 453 14.07 11.94 -10.89
CA LEU A 453 14.07 10.71 -10.09
C LEU A 453 13.02 10.75 -8.97
N TRP A 454 12.83 11.90 -8.32
CA TRP A 454 11.77 12.07 -7.34
C TRP A 454 10.38 11.91 -7.97
N GLN A 455 10.14 12.54 -9.13
CA GLN A 455 8.88 12.43 -9.88
C GLN A 455 8.60 10.98 -10.29
N ALA A 456 9.60 10.28 -10.85
CA ALA A 456 9.46 8.87 -11.20
C ALA A 456 9.11 7.99 -9.98
N ALA A 457 9.69 8.30 -8.80
CA ALA A 457 9.33 7.62 -7.56
C ALA A 457 7.91 7.98 -7.10
N ASP A 458 7.48 9.24 -7.20
CA ASP A 458 6.11 9.67 -6.89
C ASP A 458 5.08 8.91 -7.74
N GLU A 459 5.28 8.86 -9.05
CA GLU A 459 4.40 8.14 -9.98
C GLU A 459 4.39 6.64 -9.74
N ALA A 460 5.56 6.05 -9.50
CA ALA A 460 5.64 4.63 -9.17
C ALA A 460 4.87 4.33 -7.89
N PHE A 461 4.97 5.18 -6.86
CA PHE A 461 4.17 5.06 -5.65
C PHE A 461 2.67 5.16 -5.96
N ASN A 462 2.27 6.15 -6.75
CA ASN A 462 0.88 6.37 -7.18
C ASN A 462 0.32 5.13 -7.88
N TYR A 463 1.10 4.54 -8.78
CA TYR A 463 0.69 3.35 -9.51
C TYR A 463 0.57 2.13 -8.59
N LEU A 464 1.54 1.91 -7.70
CA LEU A 464 1.48 0.80 -6.73
C LEU A 464 0.28 0.93 -5.78
N ALA A 465 -0.06 2.15 -5.37
CA ALA A 465 -1.26 2.43 -4.57
C ALA A 465 -2.55 2.22 -5.37
N LEU A 466 -2.59 2.68 -6.64
CA LEU A 466 -3.73 2.51 -7.55
C LEU A 466 -4.06 1.04 -7.82
N VAL A 467 -3.04 0.19 -8.03
CA VAL A 467 -3.26 -1.26 -8.21
C VAL A 467 -3.46 -1.98 -6.87
N GLY A 468 -3.48 -1.24 -5.77
CA GLY A 468 -3.73 -1.74 -4.42
C GLY A 468 -2.59 -2.53 -3.80
N LEU A 469 -1.38 -2.52 -4.38
CA LEU A 469 -0.24 -3.28 -3.86
C LEU A 469 0.32 -2.68 -2.57
N VAL A 470 0.28 -1.35 -2.44
CA VAL A 470 0.67 -0.62 -1.22
C VAL A 470 -0.46 0.31 -0.75
N PRO A 471 -0.54 0.64 0.55
CA PRO A 471 -1.48 1.66 1.02
C PRO A 471 -1.10 3.07 0.52
N PRO A 472 -2.08 3.97 0.29
CA PRO A 472 -1.80 5.37 0.03
C PRO A 472 -1.18 6.04 1.26
N ASP A 473 -0.34 7.04 1.03
CA ASP A 473 0.16 7.92 2.08
C ASP A 473 -0.69 9.21 2.19
N ASP A 474 -0.27 10.13 3.06
CA ASP A 474 -1.01 11.36 3.35
C ASP A 474 -1.31 12.20 2.11
N LEU A 475 -0.40 12.25 1.14
CA LEU A 475 -0.60 13.00 -0.10
C LEU A 475 -1.72 12.35 -0.93
N LEU A 476 -1.69 11.03 -1.11
CA LEU A 476 -2.70 10.31 -1.89
C LEU A 476 -4.06 10.21 -1.20
N LEU A 477 -4.11 10.18 0.13
CA LEU A 477 -5.38 10.14 0.86
C LEU A 477 -6.27 11.34 0.56
N THR A 478 -5.67 12.49 0.20
CA THR A 478 -6.43 13.68 -0.19
C THR A 478 -6.89 13.68 -1.64
N SER A 479 -6.37 12.78 -2.48
CA SER A 479 -6.79 12.64 -3.87
C SER A 479 -8.25 12.18 -3.99
N PRO A 480 -9.00 12.61 -5.03
CA PRO A 480 -10.38 12.18 -5.23
C PRO A 480 -10.54 10.65 -5.26
N LEU A 481 -9.56 9.93 -5.82
CA LEU A 481 -9.56 8.48 -5.92
C LEU A 481 -9.68 7.78 -4.56
N HIS A 482 -8.95 8.24 -3.54
CA HIS A 482 -8.96 7.61 -2.22
C HIS A 482 -9.98 8.26 -1.29
N ARG A 483 -10.16 9.58 -1.40
CA ARG A 483 -11.08 10.36 -0.57
C ARG A 483 -12.54 9.89 -0.68
N GLN A 484 -12.95 9.36 -1.83
CA GLN A 484 -14.31 8.84 -2.03
C GLN A 484 -14.71 7.73 -1.03
N PHE A 485 -13.73 7.02 -0.44
CA PHE A 485 -13.99 5.96 0.54
C PHE A 485 -13.97 6.46 2.00
N LEU A 486 -13.60 7.73 2.21
CA LEU A 486 -13.45 8.34 3.54
C LEU A 486 -14.70 9.11 3.99
N SER A 487 -15.75 9.10 3.16
CA SER A 487 -17.04 9.72 3.45
C SER A 487 -18.12 8.89 2.76
N LEU A 488 -18.97 8.21 3.52
CA LEU A 488 -19.94 7.28 2.95
C LEU A 488 -20.95 7.98 2.00
N PRO A 489 -21.24 7.38 0.83
CA PRO A 489 -22.25 7.91 -0.07
C PRO A 489 -23.67 7.63 0.46
N VAL A 490 -24.64 8.36 -0.09
CA VAL A 490 -26.06 8.03 0.09
C VAL A 490 -26.37 6.77 -0.72
N ARG A 491 -26.78 5.69 -0.05
CA ARG A 491 -27.24 4.45 -0.69
C ARG A 491 -28.51 3.96 -0.04
N GLU A 492 -29.54 3.72 -0.85
CA GLU A 492 -30.82 3.19 -0.39
C GLU A 492 -30.88 1.66 -0.43
N LEU A 493 -30.25 1.06 -1.45
CA LEU A 493 -30.24 -0.38 -1.70
C LEU A 493 -28.81 -0.92 -1.81
N HIS A 494 -28.62 -2.16 -1.37
CA HIS A 494 -27.34 -2.87 -1.34
C HIS A 494 -27.60 -4.38 -1.53
N PRO A 495 -26.65 -5.19 -2.04
CA PRO A 495 -25.42 -4.78 -2.73
C PRO A 495 -25.68 -4.44 -4.19
N LEU A 496 -24.78 -3.65 -4.80
CA LEU A 496 -24.74 -3.49 -6.26
C LEU A 496 -24.03 -4.67 -6.93
N ARG A 497 -24.47 -5.04 -8.14
CA ARG A 497 -23.88 -6.13 -8.92
C ARG A 497 -22.45 -5.79 -9.38
N GLU A 498 -21.70 -6.84 -9.70
CA GLU A 498 -20.37 -6.71 -10.30
C GLU A 498 -20.42 -5.90 -11.59
N GLU A 499 -19.44 -5.01 -11.77
CA GLU A 499 -19.25 -4.24 -13.00
C GLU A 499 -18.72 -5.15 -14.11
N PRO A 500 -19.31 -5.16 -15.33
CA PRO A 500 -18.86 -6.02 -16.42
C PRO A 500 -17.38 -5.86 -16.81
N ALA A 501 -16.82 -4.67 -16.55
CA ALA A 501 -15.42 -4.35 -16.76
C ALA A 501 -14.75 -3.86 -15.45
N ALA A 502 -14.96 -4.60 -14.35
CA ALA A 502 -14.48 -4.22 -13.01
C ALA A 502 -12.98 -3.86 -12.96
N GLU A 503 -12.13 -4.52 -13.76
CA GLU A 503 -10.68 -4.21 -13.87
C GLU A 503 -10.39 -2.83 -14.48
N LYS A 504 -11.34 -2.22 -15.16
CA LYS A 504 -11.23 -0.89 -15.77
C LYS A 504 -11.88 0.19 -14.93
N THR A 505 -13.04 -0.13 -14.34
CA THR A 505 -13.94 0.86 -13.73
C THR A 505 -13.82 0.95 -12.21
N TYR A 506 -13.00 0.14 -11.55
CA TYR A 506 -12.92 0.08 -10.08
C TYR A 506 -12.60 1.41 -9.37
N ALA A 507 -11.99 2.37 -10.07
CA ALA A 507 -11.74 3.71 -9.56
C ALA A 507 -13.02 4.56 -9.39
N PHE A 508 -14.13 4.16 -10.01
CA PHE A 508 -15.40 4.89 -10.05
C PHE A 508 -16.44 4.22 -9.18
N ASP A 509 -17.40 5.01 -8.72
CA ASP A 509 -18.55 4.47 -8.00
C ASP A 509 -19.39 3.59 -8.95
N PRO A 510 -19.74 2.36 -8.54
CA PRO A 510 -20.48 1.47 -9.42
C PRO A 510 -21.89 2.01 -9.71
N VAL A 511 -22.30 1.87 -10.97
CA VAL A 511 -23.61 2.34 -11.49
C VAL A 511 -24.53 1.19 -11.86
N THR A 512 -24.14 -0.05 -11.51
CA THR A 512 -24.91 -1.26 -11.76
C THR A 512 -26.22 -1.29 -10.96
N ALA A 513 -27.16 -2.14 -11.41
CA ALA A 513 -28.34 -2.46 -10.63
C ALA A 513 -27.98 -3.18 -9.32
N HIS A 514 -28.90 -3.19 -8.36
CA HIS A 514 -28.76 -3.99 -7.15
C HIS A 514 -28.89 -5.49 -7.46
N GLU A 515 -28.21 -6.29 -6.67
CA GLU A 515 -28.42 -7.73 -6.58
C GLU A 515 -29.74 -8.01 -5.84
N ASN A 516 -30.51 -8.98 -6.32
CA ASN A 516 -31.72 -9.41 -5.63
C ASN A 516 -31.46 -10.67 -4.78
N PRO A 517 -32.11 -10.81 -3.62
CA PRO A 517 -32.95 -9.79 -2.99
C PRO A 517 -32.06 -8.69 -2.38
N PRO A 518 -32.43 -7.40 -2.48
CA PRO A 518 -31.66 -6.34 -1.86
C PRO A 518 -31.71 -6.46 -0.33
N THR A 519 -30.64 -6.04 0.32
CA THR A 519 -30.50 -5.93 1.77
C THR A 519 -30.40 -4.48 2.20
N ARG A 520 -30.47 -4.26 3.51
CA ARG A 520 -30.19 -2.95 4.07
C ARG A 520 -28.69 -2.63 3.90
N PRO A 521 -28.34 -1.41 3.47
CA PRO A 521 -26.96 -0.93 3.55
C PRO A 521 -26.49 -0.89 5.02
N SER A 522 -25.24 -0.53 5.26
CA SER A 522 -24.77 -0.35 6.64
C SER A 522 -25.56 0.77 7.35
N PRO A 523 -25.70 0.70 8.69
CA PRO A 523 -26.47 1.68 9.46
C PRO A 523 -25.77 3.03 9.61
N TYR A 524 -24.54 3.15 9.11
CA TYR A 524 -23.78 4.39 9.22
C TYR A 524 -24.40 5.48 8.32
N PRO A 525 -24.54 6.72 8.84
CA PRO A 525 -25.20 7.78 8.11
C PRO A 525 -24.35 8.21 6.89
N PRO A 526 -24.99 8.72 5.81
CA PRO A 526 -24.27 9.33 4.72
C PRO A 526 -23.35 10.46 5.21
N GLY A 527 -22.16 10.56 4.65
CA GLY A 527 -21.12 11.50 5.06
C GLY A 527 -20.27 11.05 6.25
N ALA A 528 -20.58 9.91 6.89
CA ALA A 528 -19.74 9.37 7.96
C ALA A 528 -18.35 8.99 7.43
N ASP A 529 -17.33 9.30 8.22
CA ASP A 529 -15.95 8.86 8.00
C ASP A 529 -15.66 7.56 8.79
N PRO A 530 -14.46 6.95 8.68
CA PRO A 530 -14.17 5.67 9.33
C PRO A 530 -14.23 5.68 10.86
N SER A 531 -14.21 6.84 11.55
CA SER A 531 -14.37 6.92 13.01
C SER A 531 -15.65 6.26 13.50
N VAL A 532 -16.71 6.26 12.67
CA VAL A 532 -18.02 5.71 13.03
C VAL A 532 -17.96 4.25 13.47
N PHE A 533 -17.05 3.47 12.88
CA PHE A 533 -16.82 2.09 13.30
C PHE A 533 -15.60 1.96 14.22
N VAL A 534 -14.55 2.74 14.04
CA VAL A 534 -13.32 2.64 14.84
C VAL A 534 -13.54 3.05 16.29
N GLU A 535 -14.22 4.16 16.53
CA GLU A 535 -14.50 4.70 17.88
C GLU A 535 -15.87 4.26 18.40
N GLY A 536 -16.82 4.00 17.50
CA GLY A 536 -18.19 3.63 17.85
C GLY A 536 -18.42 2.12 17.82
N ALA A 537 -18.79 1.62 16.65
CA ALA A 537 -19.38 0.29 16.53
C ALA A 537 -18.44 -0.88 16.90
N ALA A 538 -17.15 -0.81 16.57
CA ALA A 538 -16.23 -1.93 16.80
C ALA A 538 -15.92 -2.14 18.29
N PRO A 539 -15.51 -1.12 19.07
CA PRO A 539 -15.31 -1.29 20.51
C PRO A 539 -16.59 -1.76 21.24
N GLU A 540 -17.76 -1.22 20.88
CA GLU A 540 -19.04 -1.66 21.43
C GLU A 540 -19.30 -3.14 21.14
N GLN A 541 -19.11 -3.57 19.89
CA GLN A 541 -19.30 -4.97 19.48
C GLN A 541 -18.33 -5.91 20.22
N ALA A 542 -17.07 -5.51 20.38
CA ALA A 542 -16.06 -6.27 21.11
C ALA A 542 -16.40 -6.41 22.60
N LEU A 543 -16.73 -5.31 23.28
CA LEU A 543 -17.10 -5.32 24.70
C LEU A 543 -18.35 -6.17 24.95
N ASN A 544 -19.36 -6.03 24.09
CA ASN A 544 -20.59 -6.83 24.17
C ASN A 544 -20.28 -8.33 24.04
N LEU A 545 -19.46 -8.74 23.06
CA LEU A 545 -19.08 -10.14 22.90
C LEU A 545 -18.26 -10.63 24.10
N LEU A 546 -17.30 -9.84 24.58
CA LEU A 546 -16.47 -10.25 25.71
C LEU A 546 -17.30 -10.45 26.98
N LEU A 547 -18.24 -9.56 27.28
CA LEU A 547 -19.16 -9.74 28.40
C LEU A 547 -19.99 -11.02 28.26
N GLN A 548 -20.50 -11.33 27.06
CA GLN A 548 -21.20 -12.59 26.82
C GLN A 548 -20.30 -13.81 27.06
N ILE A 549 -19.03 -13.73 26.65
CA ILE A 549 -18.04 -14.80 26.90
C ILE A 549 -17.83 -14.99 28.41
N LEU A 550 -17.58 -13.90 29.14
CA LEU A 550 -17.32 -13.94 30.59
C LEU A 550 -18.54 -14.47 31.38
N ARG A 551 -19.76 -14.20 30.89
CA ARG A 551 -21.01 -14.70 31.48
C ARG A 551 -21.34 -16.14 31.11
N GLY A 552 -20.59 -16.75 30.20
CA GLY A 552 -20.89 -18.07 29.65
C GLY A 552 -22.19 -18.10 28.84
N GLU A 553 -22.63 -16.97 28.28
CA GLU A 553 -23.84 -16.89 27.49
C GLU A 553 -23.67 -17.69 26.18
N GLN A 554 -24.63 -18.58 25.92
CA GLN A 554 -24.67 -19.34 24.67
C GLN A 554 -25.38 -18.54 23.58
N ARG A 555 -24.56 -17.98 22.68
CA ARG A 555 -24.73 -17.75 21.24
C ARG A 555 -26.04 -17.07 20.76
N SER A 556 -25.96 -15.95 20.02
CA SER A 556 -27.14 -15.33 19.37
C SER A 556 -27.11 -15.30 17.83
N GLU A 557 -26.00 -14.96 17.15
CA GLU A 557 -25.99 -14.82 15.66
C GLU A 557 -24.64 -15.17 15.01
N ASN A 558 -24.66 -15.96 13.92
CA ASN A 558 -23.45 -16.33 13.15
C ASN A 558 -23.26 -15.28 12.06
N LEU A 559 -22.49 -14.23 12.34
CA LEU A 559 -22.35 -13.08 11.45
C LEU A 559 -21.31 -13.34 10.36
N ASP A 560 -21.61 -12.93 9.13
CA ASP A 560 -20.65 -12.87 8.02
C ASP A 560 -19.80 -11.60 8.18
N ALA A 561 -18.54 -11.77 8.61
CA ALA A 561 -17.63 -10.68 8.89
C ALA A 561 -16.98 -10.09 7.62
N ASP A 562 -17.21 -10.69 6.44
CA ASP A 562 -16.94 -10.03 5.16
C ASP A 562 -18.06 -9.06 4.77
N ALA A 563 -19.13 -8.97 5.59
CA ALA A 563 -20.31 -8.12 5.39
C ALA A 563 -20.91 -8.27 4.00
N ASP A 564 -20.87 -9.50 3.49
CA ASP A 564 -21.11 -9.83 2.09
C ASP A 564 -22.53 -9.45 1.60
N ARG A 565 -23.48 -9.46 2.54
CA ARG A 565 -24.88 -9.07 2.33
C ARG A 565 -25.28 -7.89 3.23
N GLY A 566 -24.30 -7.10 3.67
CA GLY A 566 -24.49 -5.89 4.49
C GLY A 566 -24.18 -6.09 5.97
N TYR A 567 -24.43 -5.03 6.75
CA TYR A 567 -24.07 -4.96 8.17
C TYR A 567 -24.76 -6.04 9.01
N ARG A 568 -23.96 -6.78 9.78
CA ARG A 568 -24.42 -7.87 10.67
C ARG A 568 -25.33 -8.89 9.96
N HIS A 569 -25.15 -9.07 8.66
CA HIS A 569 -25.84 -10.14 7.96
C HIS A 569 -25.31 -11.48 8.47
N ARG A 570 -26.20 -12.48 8.56
CA ARG A 570 -25.80 -13.82 8.98
C ARG A 570 -25.00 -14.53 7.89
N CYS A 571 -24.14 -15.45 8.29
CA CYS A 571 -23.44 -16.37 7.40
C CYS A 571 -24.46 -17.07 6.51
N TRP A 572 -24.10 -17.24 5.24
CA TRP A 572 -25.01 -17.77 4.24
C TRP A 572 -24.27 -18.56 3.15
N THR A 573 -25.01 -19.42 2.46
CA THR A 573 -24.59 -20.17 1.26
C THR A 573 -25.68 -20.09 0.20
N THR A 574 -25.37 -20.42 -1.05
CA THR A 574 -26.40 -20.70 -2.05
C THR A 574 -27.07 -22.03 -1.74
N ASP A 575 -28.33 -22.19 -2.15
CA ASP A 575 -28.98 -23.50 -2.14
C ASP A 575 -28.22 -24.49 -3.07
N PRO A 576 -28.40 -25.83 -2.89
CA PRO A 576 -27.58 -26.83 -3.58
C PRO A 576 -27.63 -26.79 -5.13
N TYR A 577 -28.61 -26.11 -5.71
CA TYR A 577 -28.80 -26.02 -7.17
C TYR A 577 -28.67 -24.60 -7.70
N GLY A 578 -28.40 -23.63 -6.84
CA GLY A 578 -28.35 -22.23 -7.20
C GLY A 578 -26.95 -21.65 -7.17
N SER A 579 -26.85 -20.48 -7.80
CA SER A 579 -25.62 -19.77 -8.05
C SER A 579 -25.69 -18.37 -7.47
N VAL A 580 -24.53 -17.84 -7.07
CA VAL A 580 -24.39 -16.42 -6.71
C VAL A 580 -24.64 -15.49 -7.91
N HIS A 581 -24.64 -16.04 -9.12
CA HIS A 581 -24.96 -15.32 -10.35
C HIS A 581 -26.45 -15.33 -10.71
N ASP A 582 -27.28 -16.05 -9.96
CA ASP A 582 -28.73 -16.07 -10.17
C ASP A 582 -29.38 -14.76 -9.72
N ASP A 583 -30.58 -14.50 -10.24
CA ASP A 583 -31.35 -13.29 -9.93
C ASP A 583 -32.82 -13.65 -9.69
N PRO A 584 -33.28 -13.76 -8.42
CA PRO A 584 -32.54 -13.50 -7.19
C PRO A 584 -31.49 -14.57 -6.85
N VAL A 585 -30.46 -14.17 -6.12
CA VAL A 585 -29.50 -15.09 -5.49
C VAL A 585 -30.25 -15.94 -4.45
N PRO A 586 -30.18 -17.28 -4.52
CA PRO A 586 -30.90 -18.16 -3.61
C PRO A 586 -30.15 -18.31 -2.28
N VAL A 587 -30.29 -17.28 -1.43
CA VAL A 587 -29.59 -17.17 -0.14
C VAL A 587 -30.20 -18.12 0.90
N GLN A 588 -29.41 -19.09 1.35
CA GLN A 588 -29.67 -19.93 2.52
C GLN A 588 -28.83 -19.44 3.70
N VAL A 589 -29.51 -18.93 4.75
CA VAL A 589 -28.84 -18.52 5.99
C VAL A 589 -28.41 -19.75 6.79
N LEU A 590 -27.16 -19.75 7.21
CA LEU A 590 -26.56 -20.82 8.01
C LEU A 590 -26.94 -20.66 9.48
N ALA A 591 -27.32 -21.76 10.10
CA ALA A 591 -27.42 -21.89 11.54
C ALA A 591 -26.04 -21.70 12.17
N TYR A 592 -26.04 -21.47 13.48
CA TYR A 592 -24.81 -21.02 14.10
C TYR A 592 -23.70 -22.10 14.13
N HIS A 593 -24.08 -23.38 14.22
CA HIS A 593 -23.13 -24.49 14.22
C HIS A 593 -22.70 -24.91 12.79
N GLU A 594 -23.35 -24.39 11.76
CA GLU A 594 -23.04 -24.72 10.37
C GLU A 594 -21.82 -23.94 9.88
N THR A 595 -20.97 -24.63 9.11
CA THR A 595 -19.78 -24.10 8.45
C THR A 595 -20.04 -24.00 6.96
#